data_AF-A0A8C6X5F7-F1
#
_entry.id   AF-A0A8C6X5F7-F1
#
_cell.length_a   1.000
_cell.length_b   1.000
_cell.length_c   1.000
_cell.angle_alpha   90.00
_cell.angle_beta   90.00
_cell.angle_gamma   90.00
#
_symmetry.space_group_name_H-M   'P 1'
#
loop_
_entity.id
_entity.type
_entity.pdbx_description
1 polymer ?
#
loop_
_entity_poly.entity_id
_entity_poly.type
_entity_poly.pdbx_seq_one_letter_code
_entity_poly.pdbx_strand_id
1 'polypeptide(L)'
;SVLNPILFFLFSFYSYSILFYSILLYYPCSPKFIGANAMVCVCNATYCDTVDPVSLPDVGYYVKYTTSRDGQRLERSEGQTDTNDLQGPFHQYIKGFGGALTDSAAINILKLSYAAQNQLLRSYFSEEGSEYNLLRWPIGCSDFSTRPYSYNDHCVDDFELKCFQLAPEDTQVRIPLLHRIMAHAKRPLSLVGSPWTSPAWLRVNNRVHGKSTLKGRPGDRYYKAWARYFIRFLDDSQNEPITALFVSREDFPCNYFSPQLQRDFIIQDLGPALVDGGYADIRLMILDDGRCHLPNWADQVIGNSTAAAYVSGIGIHWYFDLVTPAGLTLDVTHHLYPDFFLLYTEACNGFLDWDVKVALGSWERGSYYSRNILMVR
;
A
#
# COMPACT_ATOMS: atom_id res chain seq x y z
N SER A 1 -7.71 3.71 -67.98
CA SER A 1 -8.56 4.79 -68.53
C SER A 1 -9.32 5.40 -67.36
N VAL A 2 -9.12 6.63 -66.88
CA VAL A 2 -8.54 7.88 -67.41
C VAL A 2 -7.93 8.66 -66.22
N LEU A 3 -6.96 9.53 -66.51
CA LEU A 3 -6.09 10.33 -65.62
C LEU A 3 -6.80 11.40 -64.76
N ASN A 4 -6.36 11.55 -63.48
CA ASN A 4 -5.77 12.71 -62.74
C ASN A 4 -6.15 14.19 -63.10
N PRO A 5 -5.85 15.26 -62.27
CA PRO A 5 -5.50 15.35 -60.83
C PRO A 5 -5.94 16.68 -60.07
N ILE A 6 -5.48 16.85 -58.80
CA ILE A 6 -5.23 18.09 -58.02
C ILE A 6 -6.43 18.89 -57.43
N LEU A 7 -6.51 18.95 -56.09
CA LEU A 7 -6.42 20.23 -55.36
C LEU A 7 -6.04 20.01 -53.88
N PHE A 8 -4.85 20.47 -53.53
CA PHE A 8 -4.31 20.60 -52.16
C PHE A 8 -4.97 21.79 -51.45
N PHE A 9 -5.38 21.64 -50.20
CA PHE A 9 -5.51 22.75 -49.25
C PHE A 9 -4.78 22.39 -47.95
N LEU A 10 -3.59 22.98 -47.78
CA LEU A 10 -2.82 22.98 -46.55
C LEU A 10 -3.35 24.11 -45.66
N PHE A 11 -3.99 23.77 -44.54
CA PHE A 11 -4.15 24.72 -43.43
C PHE A 11 -2.92 24.63 -42.53
N SER A 12 -2.05 25.65 -42.62
CA SER A 12 -0.98 25.89 -41.67
C SER A 12 -1.59 26.49 -40.40
N PHE A 13 -1.69 25.71 -39.33
CA PHE A 13 -1.84 26.24 -37.98
C PHE A 13 -0.44 26.40 -37.38
N TYR A 14 0.03 27.65 -37.33
CA TYR A 14 1.15 28.03 -36.48
C TYR A 14 0.71 27.89 -35.02
N SER A 15 1.01 26.75 -34.40
CA SER A 15 0.97 26.62 -32.94
C SER A 15 2.20 27.33 -32.37
N TYR A 16 1.99 28.52 -31.83
CA TYR A 16 2.95 29.14 -30.91
C TYR A 16 3.03 28.25 -29.66
N SER A 17 4.04 27.39 -29.61
CA SER A 17 4.44 26.72 -28.36
C SER A 17 5.04 27.77 -27.44
N ILE A 18 4.19 28.41 -26.63
CA ILE A 18 4.65 29.13 -25.46
C ILE A 18 5.16 28.07 -24.48
N LEU A 19 6.48 27.89 -24.45
CA LEU A 19 7.18 27.21 -23.37
C LEU A 19 6.93 28.03 -22.09
N PHE A 20 5.83 27.72 -21.40
CA PHE A 20 5.73 28.02 -19.99
C PHE A 20 6.76 27.13 -19.30
N TYR A 21 7.95 27.68 -19.07
CA TYR A 21 8.75 27.23 -17.95
C TYR A 21 7.89 27.48 -16.72
N SER A 22 7.19 26.44 -16.25
CA SER A 22 6.65 26.42 -14.91
C SER A 22 7.85 26.54 -13.98
N ILE A 23 8.15 27.75 -13.53
CA ILE A 23 9.04 27.96 -12.39
C ILE A 23 8.36 27.22 -11.26
N LEU A 24 8.89 26.04 -10.91
CA LEU A 24 8.48 25.30 -9.73
C LEU A 24 8.83 26.19 -8.55
N LEU A 25 7.82 26.82 -7.97
CA LEU A 25 7.97 27.70 -6.83
C LEU A 25 8.11 26.81 -5.61
N TYR A 26 9.31 26.76 -5.04
CA TYR A 26 9.55 26.13 -3.75
C TYR A 26 8.75 26.86 -2.66
N TYR A 27 7.87 26.13 -1.96
CA TYR A 27 7.16 26.61 -0.79
C TYR A 27 7.72 25.94 0.47
N PRO A 28 8.31 26.70 1.41
CA PRO A 28 8.84 26.11 2.64
C PRO A 28 7.71 25.64 3.57
N CYS A 29 8.04 24.75 4.50
CA CYS A 29 7.15 24.41 5.61
C CYS A 29 6.61 25.69 6.29
N SER A 30 5.29 25.76 6.53
CA SER A 30 4.69 26.77 7.42
C SER A 30 4.59 26.16 8.83
N PRO A 31 5.59 26.36 9.72
CA PRO A 31 5.69 25.59 10.94
C PRO A 31 4.62 26.01 11.95
N LYS A 32 4.01 25.02 12.60
CA LYS A 32 3.23 25.20 13.83
C LYS A 32 3.80 24.33 14.93
N PHE A 33 4.35 24.98 15.94
CA PHE A 33 4.86 24.33 17.15
C PHE A 33 3.72 24.04 18.12
N ILE A 34 3.49 22.75 18.35
CA ILE A 34 2.52 22.22 19.33
C ILE A 34 3.17 22.10 20.72
N GLY A 35 4.51 21.95 20.75
CA GLY A 35 5.34 21.89 21.94
C GLY A 35 6.82 21.98 21.56
N ALA A 36 7.71 21.95 22.56
CA ALA A 36 9.15 22.21 22.36
C ALA A 36 9.83 21.31 21.30
N ASN A 37 9.37 20.05 21.17
CA ASN A 37 9.88 19.08 20.19
C ASN A 37 8.77 18.57 19.24
N ALA A 38 7.71 19.35 19.09
CA ALA A 38 6.53 18.95 18.35
C ALA A 38 6.15 20.01 17.31
N MET A 39 6.51 19.79 16.05
CA MET A 39 6.25 20.72 14.95
C MET A 39 5.64 20.02 13.75
N VAL A 40 4.59 20.62 13.20
CA VAL A 40 3.93 20.21 11.95
C VAL A 40 4.03 21.32 10.90
N CYS A 41 4.01 20.95 9.62
CA CYS A 41 3.83 21.90 8.52
C CYS A 41 2.33 22.07 8.24
N VAL A 42 1.85 23.31 8.27
CA VAL A 42 0.43 23.62 8.10
C VAL A 42 0.13 23.87 6.63
N CYS A 43 -0.78 23.07 6.09
CA CYS A 43 -1.34 23.26 4.75
C CYS A 43 -2.82 23.66 4.83
N ASN A 44 -3.28 24.35 3.79
CA ASN A 44 -4.68 24.73 3.59
C ASN A 44 -5.03 24.76 2.09
N ALA A 45 -6.16 25.37 1.73
CA ALA A 45 -6.63 25.45 0.35
C ALA A 45 -5.70 26.22 -0.60
N THR A 46 -4.91 27.16 -0.09
CA THR A 46 -4.11 28.10 -0.87
C THR A 46 -2.61 27.95 -0.64
N TYR A 47 -2.19 27.12 0.31
CA TYR A 47 -0.78 26.94 0.68
C TYR A 47 -0.51 25.51 1.14
N CYS A 48 0.59 24.94 0.66
CA CYS A 48 1.21 23.76 1.24
C CYS A 48 2.69 23.77 0.85
N ASP A 49 3.55 23.21 1.71
CA ASP A 49 4.97 23.08 1.39
C ASP A 49 5.23 22.08 0.27
N THR A 50 6.29 22.32 -0.49
CA THR A 50 6.70 21.52 -1.63
C THR A 50 8.16 21.10 -1.50
N VAL A 51 8.52 20.01 -2.15
CA VAL A 51 9.89 19.52 -2.24
C VAL A 51 10.45 19.88 -3.62
N ASP A 52 11.70 20.33 -3.67
CA ASP A 52 12.39 20.52 -4.96
C ASP A 52 12.54 19.17 -5.68
N PRO A 53 12.24 19.09 -6.99
CA PRO A 53 12.45 17.87 -7.75
C PRO A 53 13.88 17.37 -7.61
N VAL A 54 14.03 16.06 -7.49
CA VAL A 54 15.35 15.43 -7.41
C VAL A 54 16.00 15.50 -8.79
N SER A 55 17.09 16.27 -8.90
CA SER A 55 17.95 16.32 -10.07
C SER A 55 19.32 15.73 -9.75
N LEU A 56 19.89 14.99 -10.70
CA LEU A 56 21.27 14.51 -10.56
C LEU A 56 22.23 15.71 -10.62
N PRO A 57 23.10 15.89 -9.60
CA PRO A 57 24.12 16.94 -9.64
C PRO A 57 25.23 16.59 -10.63
N ASP A 58 26.02 17.59 -11.01
CA ASP A 58 27.24 17.39 -11.80
C ASP A 58 28.23 16.46 -11.09
N VAL A 59 29.07 15.77 -11.86
CA VAL A 59 30.14 14.90 -11.33
C VAL A 59 31.02 15.68 -10.36
N GLY A 60 31.26 15.12 -9.17
CA GLY A 60 32.03 15.75 -8.08
C GLY A 60 31.17 16.56 -7.09
N TYR A 61 29.85 16.61 -7.29
CA TYR A 61 28.91 17.27 -6.38
C TYR A 61 27.88 16.30 -5.83
N TYR A 62 27.31 16.64 -4.68
CA TYR A 62 26.18 15.93 -4.08
C TYR A 62 25.07 16.91 -3.67
N VAL A 63 23.83 16.42 -3.68
CA VAL A 63 22.66 17.10 -3.10
C VAL A 63 22.32 16.44 -1.77
N LYS A 64 22.06 17.25 -0.76
CA LYS A 64 21.67 16.81 0.59
C LYS A 64 20.34 17.44 0.98
N TYR A 65 19.41 16.59 1.39
CA TYR A 65 18.14 17.00 2.00
C TYR A 65 18.18 16.75 3.50
N THR A 66 17.86 17.78 4.30
CA THR A 66 17.95 17.71 5.76
C THR A 66 16.59 17.91 6.41
N THR A 67 16.23 16.97 7.28
CA THR A 67 15.08 17.10 8.18
C THR A 67 15.59 16.96 9.61
N SER A 68 15.16 17.87 10.51
CA SER A 68 15.67 17.90 11.88
C SER A 68 14.56 18.16 12.90
N ARG A 69 14.83 17.80 14.16
CA ARG A 69 13.94 18.07 15.30
C ARG A 69 13.71 19.57 15.47
N ASP A 70 14.73 20.38 15.19
CA ASP A 70 14.72 21.83 15.33
C ASP A 70 13.93 22.55 14.23
N GLY A 71 13.48 21.81 13.22
CA GLY A 71 12.41 22.26 12.32
C GLY A 71 12.75 22.28 10.85
N GLN A 72 13.92 21.79 10.44
CA GLN A 72 14.24 21.62 9.03
C GLN A 72 13.32 20.54 8.43
N ARG A 73 12.85 20.74 7.20
CA ARG A 73 11.91 19.86 6.50
C ARG A 73 12.34 19.73 5.05
N LEU A 74 13.05 18.64 4.75
CA LEU A 74 13.66 18.36 3.45
C LEU A 74 14.41 19.57 2.88
N GLU A 75 15.13 20.28 3.75
CA GLU A 75 15.90 21.47 3.35
C GLU A 75 17.07 21.05 2.47
N ARG A 76 17.08 21.57 1.24
CA ARG A 76 18.06 21.23 0.21
C ARG A 76 19.35 22.03 0.39
N SER A 77 20.48 21.36 0.27
CA SER A 77 21.84 21.91 0.26
C SER A 77 22.71 21.12 -0.71
N GLU A 78 23.85 21.69 -1.11
CA GLU A 78 24.81 21.03 -1.99
C GLU A 78 26.21 21.05 -1.39
N GLY A 79 27.05 20.13 -1.82
CA GLY A 79 28.47 20.12 -1.48
C GLY A 79 29.29 19.40 -2.53
N GLN A 80 30.61 19.44 -2.36
CA GLN A 80 31.57 18.75 -3.22
C GLN A 80 32.05 17.46 -2.56
N THR A 81 32.32 16.44 -3.38
CA THR A 81 32.94 15.21 -2.92
C THR A 81 34.04 14.74 -3.87
N ASP A 82 35.15 14.29 -3.30
CA ASP A 82 36.26 13.67 -4.02
C ASP A 82 36.03 12.17 -4.27
N THR A 83 34.96 11.59 -3.70
CA THR A 83 34.67 10.16 -3.77
C THR A 83 34.03 9.79 -5.10
N ASN A 84 34.79 9.13 -5.97
CA ASN A 84 34.30 8.55 -7.23
C ASN A 84 33.82 7.09 -7.10
N ASP A 85 33.87 6.49 -5.91
CA ASP A 85 33.61 5.05 -5.75
C ASP A 85 32.63 4.75 -4.61
N LEU A 86 31.38 4.46 -5.00
CA LEU A 86 30.34 3.88 -4.15
C LEU A 86 30.02 2.45 -4.62
N GLN A 87 31.04 1.66 -4.97
CA GLN A 87 30.84 0.25 -5.31
C GLN A 87 30.60 -0.59 -4.04
N GLY A 88 29.34 -0.94 -3.81
CA GLY A 88 28.92 -1.96 -2.86
C GLY A 88 28.30 -3.17 -3.58
N PRO A 89 28.09 -4.29 -2.88
CA PRO A 89 27.32 -5.40 -3.43
C PRO A 89 25.89 -4.94 -3.77
N PHE A 90 25.33 -5.48 -4.85
CA PHE A 90 23.91 -5.31 -5.17
C PHE A 90 23.07 -6.20 -4.24
N HIS A 91 21.99 -5.62 -3.71
CA HIS A 91 21.03 -6.30 -2.85
C HIS A 91 19.64 -6.34 -3.54
N GLN A 92 18.57 -6.14 -2.78
CA GLN A 92 17.20 -6.12 -3.27
C GLN A 92 16.92 -4.95 -4.22
N TYR A 93 15.98 -5.17 -5.14
CA TYR A 93 15.32 -4.09 -5.85
C TYR A 93 14.22 -3.48 -4.99
N ILE A 94 14.16 -2.15 -4.92
CA ILE A 94 13.12 -1.44 -4.17
C ILE A 94 11.87 -1.31 -5.03
N LYS A 95 10.80 -2.01 -4.65
CA LYS A 95 9.50 -1.92 -5.33
C LYS A 95 8.88 -0.52 -5.22
N GLY A 96 8.95 0.10 -4.05
CA GLY A 96 8.41 1.44 -3.84
C GLY A 96 8.05 1.75 -2.39
N PHE A 97 7.36 2.89 -2.21
CA PHE A 97 6.89 3.39 -0.92
C PHE A 97 5.48 3.97 -1.08
N GLY A 98 4.69 3.87 -0.01
CA GLY A 98 3.45 4.63 0.04
C GLY A 98 2.59 4.40 1.28
N GLY A 99 1.28 4.24 1.09
CA GLY A 99 0.30 4.17 2.18
C GLY A 99 -0.97 3.41 1.80
N ALA A 100 -1.98 3.44 2.67
CA ALA A 100 -3.25 2.75 2.46
C ALA A 100 -4.39 3.74 2.16
N LEU A 101 -5.21 3.44 1.15
CA LEU A 101 -6.45 4.16 0.86
C LEU A 101 -7.63 3.48 1.56
N THR A 102 -7.70 3.64 2.87
CA THR A 102 -8.82 3.15 3.69
C THR A 102 -10.06 4.04 3.53
N ASP A 103 -11.23 3.54 3.93
CA ASP A 103 -12.46 4.35 3.97
C ASP A 103 -12.26 5.61 4.82
N SER A 104 -11.64 5.48 6.00
CA SER A 104 -11.31 6.61 6.86
C SER A 104 -10.38 7.62 6.18
N ALA A 105 -9.34 7.17 5.47
CA ALA A 105 -8.44 8.07 4.75
C ALA A 105 -9.21 8.85 3.68
N ALA A 106 -10.02 8.16 2.88
CA ALA A 106 -10.81 8.76 1.81
C ALA A 106 -11.84 9.76 2.36
N ILE A 107 -12.57 9.41 3.43
CA ILE A 107 -13.53 10.30 4.10
C ILE A 107 -12.84 11.57 4.61
N ASN A 108 -11.68 11.45 5.25
CA ASN A 108 -10.97 12.62 5.79
C ASN A 108 -10.42 13.53 4.69
N ILE A 109 -9.89 12.95 3.59
CA ILE A 109 -9.47 13.74 2.43
C ILE A 109 -10.67 14.50 1.86
N LEU A 110 -11.78 13.82 1.60
CA LEU A 110 -12.96 14.43 0.96
C LEU A 110 -13.70 15.45 1.83
N LYS A 111 -13.47 15.47 3.15
CA LYS A 111 -13.95 16.54 4.05
C LYS A 111 -13.23 17.88 3.86
N LEU A 112 -12.04 17.88 3.25
CA LEU A 112 -11.33 19.11 2.90
C LEU A 112 -12.01 19.82 1.73
N SER A 113 -11.76 21.12 1.54
CA SER A 113 -12.13 21.80 0.30
C SER A 113 -11.37 21.19 -0.89
N TYR A 114 -11.95 21.24 -2.10
CA TYR A 114 -11.33 20.63 -3.29
C TYR A 114 -9.88 21.10 -3.52
N ALA A 115 -9.59 22.38 -3.27
CA ALA A 115 -8.24 22.91 -3.39
C ALA A 115 -7.27 22.32 -2.34
N ALA A 116 -7.71 22.19 -1.08
CA ALA A 116 -6.91 21.56 -0.03
C ALA A 116 -6.72 20.04 -0.27
N GLN A 117 -7.72 19.37 -0.85
CA GLN A 117 -7.58 17.98 -1.31
C GLN A 117 -6.45 17.87 -2.33
N ASN A 118 -6.41 18.75 -3.33
CA ASN A 118 -5.37 18.73 -4.35
C ASN A 118 -3.98 19.00 -3.76
N GLN A 119 -3.86 19.91 -2.79
CA GLN A 119 -2.59 20.10 -2.07
C GLN A 119 -2.12 18.81 -1.40
N LEU A 120 -3.01 18.15 -0.65
CA LEU A 120 -2.68 16.90 0.03
C LEU A 120 -2.30 15.78 -0.95
N LEU A 121 -3.03 15.63 -2.06
CA LEU A 121 -2.71 14.62 -3.08
C LEU A 121 -1.36 14.92 -3.76
N ARG A 122 -1.05 16.19 -4.02
CA ARG A 122 0.26 16.61 -4.55
C ARG A 122 1.39 16.28 -3.58
N SER A 123 1.24 16.56 -2.28
CA SER A 123 2.25 16.27 -1.26
C SER A 123 2.65 14.79 -1.23
N TYR A 124 1.72 13.86 -1.47
CA TYR A 124 2.03 12.43 -1.49
C TYR A 124 2.50 11.93 -2.86
N PHE A 125 1.82 12.29 -3.95
CA PHE A 125 1.93 11.55 -5.21
C PHE A 125 2.67 12.30 -6.33
N SER A 126 2.82 13.61 -6.25
CA SER A 126 3.45 14.41 -7.30
C SER A 126 4.98 14.53 -7.13
N GLU A 127 5.66 15.01 -8.17
CA GLU A 127 7.09 15.37 -8.16
C GLU A 127 7.42 16.54 -7.22
N GLU A 128 6.41 17.33 -6.84
CA GLU A 128 6.53 18.41 -5.84
C GLU A 128 6.40 17.88 -4.39
N GLY A 129 6.28 16.57 -4.23
CA GLY A 129 6.01 15.89 -2.96
C GLY A 129 6.88 14.65 -2.75
N SER A 130 6.32 13.61 -2.12
CA SER A 130 7.03 12.38 -1.75
C SER A 130 7.01 11.29 -2.83
N GLU A 131 6.37 11.54 -3.98
CA GLU A 131 6.28 10.61 -5.13
C GLU A 131 5.89 9.16 -4.78
N TYR A 132 4.91 8.98 -3.89
CA TYR A 132 4.37 7.67 -3.53
C TYR A 132 3.96 6.87 -4.78
N ASN A 133 4.42 5.63 -4.86
CA ASN A 133 4.17 4.73 -5.99
C ASN A 133 3.62 3.36 -5.56
N LEU A 134 3.34 3.16 -4.27
CA LEU A 134 2.62 2.01 -3.75
C LEU A 134 1.36 2.46 -3.01
N LEU A 135 0.23 1.80 -3.27
CA LEU A 135 -1.01 2.06 -2.56
C LEU A 135 -1.70 0.77 -2.14
N ARG A 136 -1.93 0.61 -0.84
CA ARG A 136 -2.67 -0.51 -0.27
C ARG A 136 -4.18 -0.25 -0.31
N TRP A 137 -4.95 -1.25 -0.72
CA TRP A 137 -6.39 -1.18 -0.89
C TRP A 137 -7.13 -2.23 -0.04
N PRO A 138 -7.94 -1.81 0.93
CA PRO A 138 -8.87 -2.73 1.61
C PRO A 138 -9.97 -3.29 0.72
N ILE A 139 -10.02 -4.61 0.59
CA ILE A 139 -11.04 -5.34 -0.16
C ILE A 139 -12.21 -5.58 0.78
N GLY A 140 -13.28 -4.81 0.62
CA GLY A 140 -14.35 -4.69 1.60
C GLY A 140 -13.97 -3.72 2.72
N CYS A 141 -14.57 -3.93 3.90
CA CYS A 141 -14.26 -3.12 5.08
C CYS A 141 -12.93 -3.49 5.74
N SER A 142 -12.34 -2.55 6.48
CA SER A 142 -11.35 -2.81 7.52
C SER A 142 -11.83 -2.25 8.87
N ASP A 143 -10.98 -2.28 9.89
CA ASP A 143 -11.20 -1.56 11.15
C ASP A 143 -11.22 -0.02 10.97
N PHE A 144 -10.65 0.49 9.86
CA PHE A 144 -10.74 1.89 9.43
C PHE A 144 -11.96 2.18 8.54
N SER A 145 -13.01 1.34 8.60
CA SER A 145 -14.31 1.58 7.96
C SER A 145 -15.36 2.03 8.97
N THR A 146 -16.37 2.79 8.52
CA THR A 146 -17.46 3.28 9.40
C THR A 146 -18.53 2.24 9.69
N ARG A 147 -18.52 1.11 8.99
CA ARG A 147 -19.42 -0.03 9.18
C ARG A 147 -18.75 -1.31 8.64
N PRO A 148 -19.16 -2.50 9.13
CA PRO A 148 -18.75 -3.75 8.51
C PRO A 148 -19.47 -3.99 7.19
N TYR A 149 -18.73 -4.41 6.15
CA TYR A 149 -19.28 -4.85 4.86
C TYR A 149 -18.28 -5.72 4.06
N SER A 150 -18.82 -6.58 3.21
CA SER A 150 -18.13 -7.25 2.11
C SER A 150 -18.83 -6.94 0.78
N TYR A 151 -18.31 -7.47 -0.32
CA TYR A 151 -18.91 -7.31 -1.65
C TYR A 151 -19.98 -8.36 -1.99
N ASN A 152 -20.31 -9.29 -1.08
CA ASN A 152 -21.38 -10.26 -1.31
C ASN A 152 -22.20 -10.60 -0.05
N ASP A 153 -22.61 -9.57 0.70
CA ASP A 153 -23.41 -9.75 1.92
C ASP A 153 -24.91 -9.96 1.67
N HIS A 154 -25.42 -9.55 0.50
CA HIS A 154 -26.86 -9.51 0.22
C HIS A 154 -27.44 -10.83 -0.29
N CYS A 155 -26.60 -11.79 -0.68
CA CYS A 155 -27.03 -13.11 -1.15
C CYS A 155 -26.33 -14.21 -0.37
N VAL A 156 -27.09 -14.87 0.52
CA VAL A 156 -26.61 -15.99 1.33
C VAL A 156 -26.39 -17.22 0.44
N ASP A 157 -25.30 -17.94 0.68
CA ASP A 157 -24.93 -19.17 -0.05
C ASP A 157 -24.79 -18.97 -1.57
N ASP A 158 -24.44 -17.75 -2.00
CA ASP A 158 -24.14 -17.42 -3.39
C ASP A 158 -22.71 -17.85 -3.77
N PHE A 159 -22.49 -19.16 -3.83
CA PHE A 159 -21.18 -19.75 -4.11
C PHE A 159 -20.60 -19.32 -5.47
N GLU A 160 -21.44 -18.94 -6.42
CA GLU A 160 -21.05 -18.50 -7.77
C GLU A 160 -20.88 -16.98 -7.89
N LEU A 161 -21.05 -16.24 -6.77
CA LEU A 161 -20.86 -14.79 -6.68
C LEU A 161 -21.71 -13.98 -7.69
N LYS A 162 -22.94 -14.43 -7.95
CA LYS A 162 -23.88 -13.74 -8.84
C LYS A 162 -24.30 -12.37 -8.33
N CYS A 163 -24.27 -12.17 -7.01
CA CYS A 163 -24.63 -10.92 -6.36
C CYS A 163 -23.40 -10.09 -5.94
N PHE A 164 -22.20 -10.47 -6.37
CA PHE A 164 -21.00 -9.70 -6.06
C PHE A 164 -21.12 -8.28 -6.61
N GLN A 165 -20.95 -7.29 -5.73
CA GLN A 165 -20.99 -5.89 -6.09
C GLN A 165 -20.07 -5.07 -5.18
N LEU A 166 -19.30 -4.16 -5.79
CA LEU A 166 -18.53 -3.18 -5.03
C LEU A 166 -19.44 -2.27 -4.22
N ALA A 167 -19.00 -1.91 -3.01
CA ALA A 167 -19.78 -1.08 -2.11
C ALA A 167 -19.82 0.40 -2.58
N PRO A 168 -20.75 1.21 -2.06
CA PRO A 168 -20.73 2.67 -2.26
C PRO A 168 -19.41 3.32 -1.82
N GLU A 169 -18.78 2.82 -0.76
CA GLU A 169 -17.47 3.24 -0.29
C GLU A 169 -16.38 3.10 -1.37
N ASP A 170 -16.45 2.07 -2.21
CA ASP A 170 -15.55 1.90 -3.36
C ASP A 170 -15.96 2.82 -4.52
N THR A 171 -17.19 2.66 -4.99
CA THR A 171 -17.65 3.22 -6.27
C THR A 171 -17.84 4.73 -6.24
N GLN A 172 -18.22 5.29 -5.08
CA GLN A 172 -18.52 6.72 -4.94
C GLN A 172 -17.39 7.50 -4.28
N VAL A 173 -16.48 6.82 -3.57
CA VAL A 173 -15.47 7.47 -2.72
C VAL A 173 -14.06 7.08 -3.14
N ARG A 174 -13.67 5.81 -2.95
CA ARG A 174 -12.27 5.40 -3.12
C ARG A 174 -11.82 5.33 -4.58
N ILE A 175 -12.63 4.80 -5.49
CA ILE A 175 -12.28 4.71 -6.93
C ILE A 175 -12.14 6.10 -7.57
N PRO A 176 -13.10 7.04 -7.40
CA PRO A 176 -12.92 8.40 -7.89
C PRO A 176 -11.69 9.10 -7.31
N LEU A 177 -11.38 8.86 -6.03
CA LEU A 177 -10.18 9.41 -5.39
C LEU A 177 -8.90 8.76 -5.93
N LEU A 178 -8.90 7.46 -6.22
CA LEU A 178 -7.79 6.75 -6.86
C LEU A 178 -7.47 7.34 -8.23
N HIS A 179 -8.48 7.62 -9.06
CA HIS A 179 -8.25 8.29 -10.35
C HIS A 179 -7.58 9.66 -10.20
N ARG A 180 -7.94 10.42 -9.16
CA ARG A 180 -7.27 11.70 -8.85
C ARG A 180 -5.83 11.49 -8.37
N ILE A 181 -5.59 10.49 -7.53
CA ILE A 181 -4.24 10.09 -7.11
C ILE A 181 -3.37 9.77 -8.33
N MET A 182 -3.87 8.93 -9.25
CA MET A 182 -3.17 8.55 -10.47
C MET A 182 -2.88 9.75 -11.38
N ALA A 183 -3.77 10.75 -11.43
CA ALA A 183 -3.55 11.97 -12.19
C ALA A 183 -2.44 12.87 -11.61
N HIS A 184 -2.10 12.73 -10.33
CA HIS A 184 -0.97 13.44 -9.70
C HIS A 184 0.34 12.64 -9.78
N ALA A 185 0.26 11.33 -9.92
CA ALA A 185 1.41 10.45 -9.97
C ALA A 185 2.14 10.52 -11.32
N LYS A 186 3.44 10.83 -11.26
CA LYS A 186 4.34 10.73 -12.43
C LYS A 186 4.90 9.32 -12.61
N ARG A 187 5.05 8.58 -11.52
CA ARG A 187 5.51 7.18 -11.51
C ARG A 187 4.31 6.23 -11.61
N PRO A 188 4.45 5.07 -12.25
CA PRO A 188 3.40 4.05 -12.23
C PRO A 188 3.07 3.64 -10.79
N LEU A 189 1.80 3.76 -10.42
CA LEU A 189 1.29 3.35 -9.12
C LEU A 189 1.04 1.84 -9.13
N SER A 190 1.61 1.10 -8.19
CA SER A 190 1.23 -0.31 -7.95
C SER A 190 0.23 -0.39 -6.80
N LEU A 191 -0.79 -1.25 -6.97
CA LEU A 191 -1.82 -1.48 -5.96
C LEU A 191 -1.53 -2.79 -5.22
N VAL A 192 -1.82 -2.80 -3.92
CA VAL A 192 -1.79 -4.01 -3.09
C VAL A 192 -3.16 -4.19 -2.46
N GLY A 193 -4.00 -5.06 -2.99
CA GLY A 193 -5.30 -5.37 -2.40
C GLY A 193 -5.17 -6.30 -1.20
N SER A 194 -5.94 -6.05 -0.14
CA SER A 194 -6.09 -7.04 0.93
C SER A 194 -7.49 -7.10 1.54
N PRO A 195 -8.20 -8.25 1.61
CA PRO A 195 -9.41 -8.36 2.42
C PRO A 195 -9.06 -8.63 3.88
N TRP A 196 -9.80 -7.97 4.76
CA TRP A 196 -9.81 -8.24 6.19
C TRP A 196 -10.79 -9.37 6.52
N THR A 197 -11.90 -9.46 5.78
CA THR A 197 -12.98 -10.39 6.08
C THR A 197 -13.72 -10.83 4.83
N SER A 198 -14.38 -11.98 4.93
CA SER A 198 -15.20 -12.57 3.86
C SER A 198 -16.68 -12.27 4.10
N PRO A 199 -17.54 -12.43 3.08
CA PRO A 199 -18.99 -12.41 3.28
C PRO A 199 -19.43 -13.24 4.49
N ALA A 200 -20.37 -12.71 5.27
CA ALA A 200 -20.81 -13.32 6.52
C ALA A 200 -21.19 -14.81 6.37
N TRP A 201 -21.88 -15.16 5.29
CA TRP A 201 -22.35 -16.52 5.03
C TRP A 201 -21.21 -17.53 4.75
N LEU A 202 -20.01 -17.08 4.40
CA LEU A 202 -18.82 -17.94 4.28
C LEU A 202 -18.16 -18.26 5.63
N ARG A 203 -18.50 -17.54 6.70
CA ARG A 203 -17.78 -17.56 7.98
C ARG A 203 -18.55 -18.35 9.04
N VAL A 204 -17.82 -19.04 9.93
CA VAL A 204 -18.45 -19.87 10.98
C VAL A 204 -19.35 -19.05 11.91
N ASN A 205 -18.97 -17.80 12.21
CA ASN A 205 -19.76 -16.92 13.08
C ASN A 205 -20.96 -16.23 12.37
N ASN A 206 -21.12 -16.41 11.06
CA ASN A 206 -22.14 -15.74 10.24
C ASN A 206 -22.19 -14.21 10.38
N ARG A 207 -21.05 -13.56 10.59
CA ARG A 207 -20.92 -12.09 10.72
C ARG A 207 -19.78 -11.59 9.85
N VAL A 208 -19.83 -10.34 9.40
CA VAL A 208 -18.70 -9.70 8.68
C VAL A 208 -17.60 -9.23 9.66
N HIS A 209 -17.98 -8.81 10.85
CA HIS A 209 -17.06 -8.42 11.91
C HIS A 209 -16.66 -9.60 12.80
N GLY A 210 -15.71 -9.33 13.70
CA GLY A 210 -15.17 -10.28 14.66
C GLY A 210 -14.26 -11.32 14.04
N LYS A 211 -13.39 -11.92 14.84
CA LYS A 211 -12.50 -13.00 14.40
C LYS A 211 -13.31 -14.26 14.08
N SER A 212 -13.11 -14.84 12.89
CA SER A 212 -13.73 -16.10 12.50
C SER A 212 -12.93 -16.80 11.41
N THR A 213 -13.18 -18.09 11.21
CA THR A 213 -12.65 -18.85 10.06
C THR A 213 -13.73 -19.00 9.00
N LEU A 214 -13.32 -19.35 7.79
CA LEU A 214 -14.24 -19.86 6.79
C LEU A 214 -14.88 -21.17 7.28
N LYS A 215 -16.10 -21.42 6.81
CA LYS A 215 -16.76 -22.72 6.95
C LYS A 215 -16.04 -23.75 6.08
N GLY A 216 -16.07 -25.00 6.51
CA GLY A 216 -15.58 -26.10 5.71
C GLY A 216 -14.06 -26.23 5.70
N ARG A 217 -13.48 -26.59 4.54
CA ARG A 217 -12.04 -26.82 4.37
C ARG A 217 -11.57 -26.48 2.95
N PRO A 218 -10.27 -26.20 2.73
CA PRO A 218 -9.71 -26.01 1.39
C PRO A 218 -10.15 -27.09 0.40
N GLY A 219 -10.42 -26.68 -0.84
CA GLY A 219 -10.95 -27.51 -1.91
C GLY A 219 -12.48 -27.63 -1.94
N ASP A 220 -13.20 -27.18 -0.91
CA ASP A 220 -14.65 -27.22 -0.86
C ASP A 220 -15.33 -25.97 -1.43
N ARG A 221 -16.67 -25.95 -1.42
CA ARG A 221 -17.46 -24.85 -1.99
C ARG A 221 -17.24 -23.49 -1.30
N TYR A 222 -16.97 -23.46 -0.01
CA TYR A 222 -16.79 -22.21 0.74
C TYR A 222 -15.43 -21.60 0.41
N TYR A 223 -14.37 -22.41 0.41
CA TYR A 223 -13.03 -21.95 0.04
C TYR A 223 -12.93 -21.59 -1.45
N LYS A 224 -13.60 -22.34 -2.34
CA LYS A 224 -13.71 -21.98 -3.77
C LYS A 224 -14.47 -20.68 -4.00
N ALA A 225 -15.58 -20.46 -3.28
CA ALA A 225 -16.29 -19.19 -3.34
C ALA A 225 -15.43 -18.03 -2.83
N TRP A 226 -14.63 -18.26 -1.78
CA TRP A 226 -13.67 -17.27 -1.30
C TRP A 226 -12.59 -16.98 -2.34
N ALA A 227 -11.95 -17.99 -2.95
CA ALA A 227 -11.00 -17.78 -4.04
C ALA A 227 -11.60 -16.97 -5.21
N ARG A 228 -12.83 -17.32 -5.64
CA ARG A 228 -13.55 -16.56 -6.68
C ARG A 228 -13.83 -15.11 -6.28
N TYR A 229 -13.95 -14.81 -4.99
CA TYR A 229 -14.15 -13.45 -4.50
C TYR A 229 -12.90 -12.59 -4.72
N PHE A 230 -11.70 -13.15 -4.55
CA PHE A 230 -10.44 -12.48 -4.95
C PHE A 230 -10.47 -12.23 -6.45
N ILE A 231 -10.73 -13.25 -7.26
CA ILE A 231 -10.76 -13.11 -8.72
C ILE A 231 -11.76 -12.05 -9.20
N ARG A 232 -12.94 -11.95 -8.56
CA ARG A 232 -13.93 -10.92 -8.90
C ARG A 232 -13.52 -9.50 -8.53
N PHE A 233 -12.69 -9.35 -7.50
CA PHE A 233 -12.13 -8.05 -7.12
C PHE A 233 -10.89 -7.68 -7.94
N LEU A 234 -10.09 -8.67 -8.33
CA LEU A 234 -8.68 -8.52 -8.69
C LEU A 234 -8.37 -7.62 -9.89
N ASP A 235 -7.39 -6.74 -9.63
CA ASP A 235 -6.16 -6.56 -10.43
C ASP A 235 -4.85 -6.67 -9.57
N ASP A 236 -4.90 -6.90 -8.23
CA ASP A 236 -3.82 -7.45 -7.33
C ASP A 236 -4.38 -7.61 -5.88
N SER A 237 -4.32 -8.80 -5.23
CA SER A 237 -5.00 -9.06 -3.92
C SER A 237 -4.42 -10.19 -3.06
N GLN A 238 -4.49 -10.05 -1.72
CA GLN A 238 -3.81 -10.88 -0.69
C GLN A 238 -4.59 -10.86 0.64
N ASN A 239 -4.47 -11.77 1.60
CA ASN A 239 -5.30 -11.72 2.83
C ASN A 239 -4.50 -11.61 4.13
N GLU A 240 -4.92 -10.74 5.05
CA GLU A 240 -4.43 -10.66 6.45
C GLU A 240 -4.99 -11.83 7.31
N PRO A 241 -4.18 -12.82 7.72
CA PRO A 241 -4.66 -14.07 8.28
C PRO A 241 -4.67 -14.14 9.82
N ILE A 242 -3.97 -13.27 10.56
CA ILE A 242 -3.72 -13.48 12.01
C ILE A 242 -3.93 -12.22 12.87
N THR A 243 -4.05 -11.01 12.30
CA THR A 243 -4.01 -9.68 12.97
C THR A 243 -4.90 -9.55 14.23
N ALA A 244 -5.89 -10.43 14.42
CA ALA A 244 -6.70 -10.57 15.64
C ALA A 244 -6.06 -11.38 16.80
N LEU A 245 -4.73 -11.54 16.90
CA LEU A 245 -4.08 -12.22 18.04
C LEU A 245 -3.89 -11.31 19.28
N PHE A 246 -3.84 -9.99 19.11
CA PHE A 246 -3.57 -9.04 20.20
C PHE A 246 -4.70 -8.03 20.47
N VAL A 247 -5.72 -8.01 19.61
CA VAL A 247 -6.88 -7.12 19.72
C VAL A 247 -8.12 -7.99 19.91
N SER A 248 -8.51 -8.25 21.16
CA SER A 248 -9.74 -8.96 21.50
C SER A 248 -10.95 -8.02 21.35
N ARG A 249 -11.18 -7.50 20.15
CA ARG A 249 -12.36 -6.69 19.84
C ARG A 249 -13.35 -7.53 19.05
N GLU A 250 -14.57 -7.65 19.59
CA GLU A 250 -15.68 -8.33 18.90
C GLU A 250 -15.95 -7.73 17.50
N ASP A 251 -15.55 -6.48 17.28
CA ASP A 251 -15.78 -5.76 16.03
C ASP A 251 -14.65 -5.89 14.99
N PHE A 252 -13.48 -6.46 15.33
CA PHE A 252 -12.34 -6.49 14.40
C PHE A 252 -12.58 -7.49 13.26
N PRO A 253 -12.74 -7.05 11.99
CA PRO A 253 -12.98 -7.96 10.88
C PRO A 253 -11.71 -8.74 10.57
N CYS A 254 -11.74 -10.07 10.74
CA CYS A 254 -10.58 -10.93 10.50
C CYS A 254 -10.99 -12.35 10.10
N ASN A 255 -10.62 -12.77 8.89
CA ASN A 255 -10.58 -14.19 8.53
C ASN A 255 -9.31 -14.83 9.07
N TYR A 256 -9.44 -15.64 10.11
CA TYR A 256 -8.32 -16.36 10.68
C TYR A 256 -7.87 -17.50 9.77
N PHE A 257 -6.57 -17.56 9.49
CA PHE A 257 -5.90 -18.73 8.91
C PHE A 257 -4.73 -19.15 9.80
N SER A 258 -4.48 -20.45 9.89
CA SER A 258 -3.17 -20.97 10.30
C SER A 258 -2.24 -21.03 9.07
N PRO A 259 -0.91 -21.20 9.21
CA PRO A 259 -0.04 -21.28 8.04
C PRO A 259 -0.37 -22.50 7.17
N GLN A 260 -0.73 -23.64 7.77
CA GLN A 260 -1.17 -24.83 7.03
C GLN A 260 -2.49 -24.58 6.29
N LEU A 261 -3.43 -23.85 6.90
CA LEU A 261 -4.69 -23.52 6.24
C LEU A 261 -4.48 -22.54 5.07
N GLN A 262 -3.58 -21.55 5.23
CA GLN A 262 -3.21 -20.64 4.14
C GLN A 262 -2.54 -21.43 3.00
N ARG A 263 -1.58 -22.30 3.31
CA ARG A 263 -0.95 -23.19 2.33
C ARG A 263 -1.98 -24.00 1.55
N ASP A 264 -2.86 -24.70 2.27
CA ASP A 264 -3.81 -25.62 1.65
C ASP A 264 -4.86 -24.85 0.82
N PHE A 265 -5.28 -23.65 1.26
CA PHE A 265 -6.13 -22.75 0.48
C PHE A 265 -5.45 -22.28 -0.82
N ILE A 266 -4.16 -21.93 -0.76
CA ILE A 266 -3.39 -21.56 -1.95
C ILE A 266 -3.30 -22.72 -2.93
N ILE A 267 -2.98 -23.93 -2.44
CA ILE A 267 -2.82 -25.12 -3.29
C ILE A 267 -4.15 -25.53 -3.94
N GLN A 268 -5.22 -25.57 -3.16
CA GLN A 268 -6.48 -26.20 -3.61
C GLN A 268 -7.46 -25.23 -4.26
N ASP A 269 -7.34 -23.93 -3.98
CA ASP A 269 -8.37 -22.95 -4.38
C ASP A 269 -7.77 -21.69 -5.01
N LEU A 270 -7.01 -20.87 -4.28
CA LEU A 270 -6.61 -19.53 -4.74
C LEU A 270 -5.59 -19.57 -5.89
N GLY A 271 -4.55 -20.39 -5.77
CA GLY A 271 -3.53 -20.55 -6.80
C GLY A 271 -4.12 -21.01 -8.14
N PRO A 272 -4.86 -22.14 -8.17
CA PRO A 272 -5.58 -22.57 -9.37
C PRO A 272 -6.55 -21.51 -9.90
N ALA A 273 -7.32 -20.84 -9.04
CA ALA A 273 -8.26 -19.80 -9.48
C ALA A 273 -7.57 -18.60 -10.14
N LEU A 274 -6.38 -18.21 -9.68
CA LEU A 274 -5.58 -17.15 -10.32
C LEU A 274 -5.12 -17.58 -11.71
N VAL A 275 -4.58 -18.79 -11.85
CA VAL A 275 -4.11 -19.33 -13.14
C VAL A 275 -5.27 -19.51 -14.11
N ASP A 276 -6.33 -20.20 -13.70
CA ASP A 276 -7.50 -20.50 -14.54
C ASP A 276 -8.27 -19.22 -14.92
N GLY A 277 -8.21 -18.20 -14.06
CA GLY A 277 -8.80 -16.89 -14.31
C GLY A 277 -8.00 -15.99 -15.26
N GLY A 278 -6.78 -16.39 -15.65
CA GLY A 278 -5.89 -15.56 -16.48
C GLY A 278 -5.14 -14.47 -15.71
N TYR A 279 -5.05 -14.59 -14.39
CA TYR A 279 -4.40 -13.65 -13.47
C TYR A 279 -3.05 -14.19 -12.96
N ALA A 280 -2.34 -14.99 -13.75
CA ALA A 280 -1.06 -15.57 -13.34
C ALA A 280 0.06 -14.52 -13.15
N ASP A 281 -0.08 -13.33 -13.75
CA ASP A 281 0.89 -12.23 -13.61
C ASP A 281 0.76 -11.46 -12.28
N ILE A 282 -0.35 -11.65 -11.57
CA ILE A 282 -0.64 -11.09 -10.24
C ILE A 282 0.34 -11.66 -9.21
N ARG A 283 0.89 -10.79 -8.36
CA ARG A 283 1.88 -11.20 -7.36
C ARG A 283 1.19 -11.53 -6.05
N LEU A 284 0.95 -12.81 -5.81
CA LEU A 284 0.44 -13.30 -4.53
C LEU A 284 1.53 -13.25 -3.46
N MET A 285 1.29 -12.52 -2.37
CA MET A 285 2.09 -12.63 -1.15
C MET A 285 1.36 -13.42 -0.07
N ILE A 286 2.15 -14.08 0.77
CA ILE A 286 1.69 -14.79 1.97
C ILE A 286 1.95 -13.96 3.23
N LEU A 287 1.52 -14.47 4.38
CA LEU A 287 1.61 -13.82 5.68
C LEU A 287 0.79 -12.53 5.83
N ASP A 288 1.16 -11.38 5.26
CA ASP A 288 0.51 -10.06 5.47
C ASP A 288 0.17 -9.80 6.96
N ASP A 289 1.16 -10.01 7.84
CA ASP A 289 1.01 -9.93 9.31
C ASP A 289 2.36 -9.66 10.00
N GLY A 290 2.36 -9.58 11.32
CA GLY A 290 3.53 -9.28 12.14
C GLY A 290 4.71 -10.22 11.88
N ARG A 291 5.91 -9.62 11.75
CA ARG A 291 7.16 -10.38 11.50
C ARG A 291 7.54 -11.41 12.57
N CYS A 292 6.90 -11.40 13.74
CA CYS A 292 7.07 -12.44 14.77
C CYS A 292 6.72 -13.85 14.28
N HIS A 293 5.90 -13.96 13.24
CA HIS A 293 5.51 -15.25 12.65
C HIS A 293 6.59 -15.83 11.72
N LEU A 294 7.61 -15.05 11.37
CA LEU A 294 8.72 -15.46 10.52
C LEU A 294 9.89 -16.01 11.35
N PRO A 295 10.64 -16.99 10.81
CA PRO A 295 10.50 -17.62 9.49
C PRO A 295 9.47 -18.76 9.43
N ASN A 296 8.90 -19.17 10.56
CA ASN A 296 8.05 -20.37 10.66
C ASN A 296 6.86 -20.35 9.69
N TRP A 297 6.23 -19.20 9.47
CA TRP A 297 5.12 -19.09 8.52
C TRP A 297 5.56 -19.38 7.09
N ALA A 298 6.71 -18.82 6.67
CA ALA A 298 7.28 -19.08 5.35
C ALA A 298 7.61 -20.57 5.19
N ASP A 299 8.25 -21.18 6.20
CA ASP A 299 8.58 -22.61 6.18
C ASP A 299 7.36 -23.51 5.94
N GLN A 300 6.28 -23.25 6.68
CA GLN A 300 5.06 -24.04 6.58
C GLN A 300 4.29 -23.83 5.28
N VAL A 301 4.43 -22.69 4.61
CA VAL A 301 3.68 -22.35 3.39
C VAL A 301 4.48 -22.65 2.12
N ILE A 302 5.76 -22.29 2.05
CA ILE A 302 6.59 -22.35 0.84
C ILE A 302 7.79 -23.30 0.91
N GLY A 303 8.25 -23.75 2.08
CA GLY A 303 9.56 -24.44 2.19
C GLY A 303 9.69 -25.79 1.46
N ASN A 304 8.63 -26.58 1.41
CA ASN A 304 8.55 -27.82 0.60
C ASN A 304 7.10 -28.09 0.19
N SER A 305 6.51 -27.14 -0.49
CA SER A 305 5.08 -27.08 -0.73
C SER A 305 4.81 -26.66 -2.17
N THR A 306 3.82 -27.28 -2.80
CA THR A 306 3.37 -26.87 -4.14
C THR A 306 2.76 -25.47 -4.14
N ALA A 307 2.42 -24.90 -2.98
CA ALA A 307 2.00 -23.52 -2.86
C ALA A 307 3.07 -22.54 -3.36
N ALA A 308 4.36 -22.89 -3.22
CA ALA A 308 5.48 -22.07 -3.65
C ALA A 308 5.40 -21.66 -5.13
N ALA A 309 4.82 -22.49 -5.99
CA ALA A 309 4.63 -22.19 -7.41
C ALA A 309 3.65 -21.03 -7.68
N TYR A 310 2.79 -20.70 -6.70
CA TYR A 310 1.82 -19.61 -6.80
C TYR A 310 2.23 -18.35 -6.03
N VAL A 311 3.26 -18.43 -5.18
CA VAL A 311 3.63 -17.36 -4.25
C VAL A 311 4.83 -16.59 -4.81
N SER A 312 4.75 -15.27 -4.79
CA SER A 312 5.83 -14.38 -5.24
C SER A 312 6.63 -13.75 -4.10
N GLY A 313 6.03 -13.60 -2.92
CA GLY A 313 6.66 -12.90 -1.81
C GLY A 313 5.91 -13.02 -0.49
N ILE A 314 6.34 -12.26 0.50
CA ILE A 314 5.84 -12.28 1.88
C ILE A 314 5.51 -10.85 2.30
N GLY A 315 4.24 -10.60 2.61
CA GLY A 315 3.76 -9.35 3.18
C GLY A 315 4.04 -9.32 4.68
N ILE A 316 4.52 -8.19 5.18
CA ILE A 316 4.97 -8.05 6.56
C ILE A 316 4.36 -6.80 7.18
N HIS A 317 3.89 -6.92 8.42
CA HIS A 317 3.50 -5.79 9.24
C HIS A 317 4.55 -5.47 10.28
N TRP A 318 4.69 -4.17 10.50
CA TRP A 318 5.60 -3.61 11.48
C TRP A 318 4.89 -3.32 12.81
N TYR A 319 4.67 -4.40 13.57
CA TYR A 319 4.12 -4.34 14.94
C TYR A 319 5.01 -5.12 15.91
N PHE A 320 5.13 -4.64 17.15
CA PHE A 320 5.91 -5.27 18.23
C PHE A 320 7.42 -5.40 18.01
N ASP A 321 7.97 -4.53 17.17
CA ASP A 321 9.38 -4.50 16.80
C ASP A 321 10.41 -4.46 17.92
N LEU A 322 10.03 -3.90 19.07
CA LEU A 322 10.86 -3.87 20.27
C LEU A 322 11.20 -5.27 20.80
N VAL A 323 10.37 -6.27 20.49
CA VAL A 323 10.53 -7.65 20.95
C VAL A 323 10.70 -8.66 19.81
N THR A 324 10.69 -8.21 18.55
CA THR A 324 10.81 -9.06 17.37
C THR A 324 11.96 -8.59 16.48
N PRO A 325 13.25 -8.83 16.80
CA PRO A 325 14.35 -8.25 16.01
C PRO A 325 14.31 -8.65 14.52
N ALA A 326 14.54 -7.68 13.62
CA ALA A 326 14.54 -7.91 12.17
C ALA A 326 15.55 -8.99 11.76
N GLY A 327 16.76 -8.99 12.33
CA GLY A 327 17.80 -9.96 11.99
C GLY A 327 17.49 -11.42 12.36
N LEU A 328 16.55 -11.65 13.29
CA LEU A 328 16.11 -13.01 13.65
C LEU A 328 14.86 -13.45 12.89
N THR A 329 14.26 -12.55 12.12
CA THR A 329 12.98 -12.77 11.42
C THR A 329 13.15 -12.57 9.92
N LEU A 330 13.39 -11.34 9.48
CA LEU A 330 13.54 -10.95 8.08
C LEU A 330 14.79 -11.55 7.45
N ASP A 331 15.96 -11.33 8.07
CA ASP A 331 17.23 -11.83 7.51
C ASP A 331 17.19 -13.36 7.40
N VAL A 332 16.79 -14.06 8.47
CA VAL A 332 16.68 -15.53 8.46
C VAL A 332 15.70 -16.01 7.37
N THR A 333 14.56 -15.33 7.21
CA THR A 333 13.58 -15.69 6.17
C THR A 333 14.17 -15.50 4.78
N HIS A 334 14.85 -14.38 4.52
CA HIS A 334 15.50 -14.14 3.22
C HIS A 334 16.61 -15.15 2.94
N HIS A 335 17.41 -15.54 3.94
CA HIS A 335 18.45 -16.56 3.77
C HIS A 335 17.87 -17.95 3.45
N LEU A 336 16.72 -18.31 4.03
CA LEU A 336 16.05 -19.58 3.76
C LEU A 336 15.26 -19.58 2.44
N TYR A 337 14.70 -18.43 2.06
CA TYR A 337 13.77 -18.27 0.93
C TYR A 337 14.16 -17.07 0.05
N PRO A 338 15.38 -17.06 -0.55
CA PRO A 338 15.93 -15.87 -1.23
C PRO A 338 15.18 -15.47 -2.50
N ASP A 339 14.47 -16.40 -3.14
CA ASP A 339 13.72 -16.16 -4.37
C ASP A 339 12.36 -15.47 -4.14
N PHE A 340 11.94 -15.32 -2.88
CA PHE A 340 10.67 -14.69 -2.50
C PHE A 340 10.94 -13.31 -1.92
N PHE A 341 10.35 -12.27 -2.51
CA PHE A 341 10.56 -10.91 -2.02
C PHE A 341 9.89 -10.69 -0.66
N LEU A 342 10.48 -9.82 0.16
CA LEU A 342 9.87 -9.34 1.40
C LEU A 342 9.33 -7.93 1.17
N LEU A 343 8.10 -7.65 1.59
CA LEU A 343 7.51 -6.31 1.50
C LEU A 343 6.82 -5.93 2.80
N TYR A 344 7.18 -4.79 3.37
CA TYR A 344 6.36 -4.18 4.42
C TYR A 344 5.06 -3.65 3.79
N THR A 345 3.96 -4.31 4.08
CA THR A 345 2.62 -3.99 3.57
C THR A 345 1.86 -3.08 4.52
N GLU A 346 2.20 -3.06 5.82
CA GLU A 346 1.57 -2.17 6.79
C GLU A 346 2.52 -1.74 7.93
N ALA A 347 2.38 -0.47 8.34
CA ALA A 347 3.17 0.16 9.39
C ALA A 347 2.37 1.30 10.04
N CYS A 348 2.11 1.24 11.35
CA CYS A 348 1.51 2.37 12.07
C CYS A 348 2.05 2.58 13.50
N ASN A 349 1.96 3.83 13.97
CA ASN A 349 2.22 4.22 15.35
C ASN A 349 0.89 4.36 16.12
N GLY A 350 0.94 4.21 17.44
CA GLY A 350 -0.23 4.43 18.30
C GLY A 350 -1.31 3.34 18.19
N PHE A 351 -0.92 2.14 17.76
CA PHE A 351 -1.83 1.01 17.59
C PHE A 351 -2.33 0.45 18.93
N LEU A 352 -1.51 0.51 20.00
CA LEU A 352 -1.88 0.03 21.33
C LEU A 352 -2.98 0.87 21.96
N ASP A 353 -3.90 0.25 22.68
CA ASP A 353 -5.08 0.94 23.24
C ASP A 353 -4.75 2.08 24.20
N TRP A 354 -3.66 1.95 24.95
CA TRP A 354 -3.17 2.97 25.89
C TRP A 354 -2.27 4.03 25.24
N ASP A 355 -1.93 3.90 23.96
CA ASP A 355 -1.15 4.91 23.26
C ASP A 355 -2.01 6.11 22.85
N VAL A 356 -1.39 7.30 22.85
CA VAL A 356 -1.95 8.49 22.22
C VAL A 356 -2.15 8.22 20.73
N LYS A 357 -3.37 8.25 20.22
CA LYS A 357 -3.62 7.91 18.80
C LYS A 357 -2.96 8.90 17.84
N VAL A 358 -3.13 10.19 18.08
CA VAL A 358 -2.52 11.27 17.29
C VAL A 358 -1.63 12.16 18.17
N ALA A 359 -0.32 12.10 17.96
CA ALA A 359 0.66 12.97 18.60
C ALA A 359 1.22 13.96 17.57
N LEU A 360 0.55 15.11 17.38
CA LEU A 360 0.91 16.09 16.36
C LEU A 360 2.35 16.57 16.54
N GLY A 361 3.16 16.42 15.48
CA GLY A 361 4.54 16.89 15.42
C GLY A 361 5.59 16.01 16.12
N SER A 362 5.24 14.81 16.60
CA SER A 362 6.19 13.93 17.30
C SER A 362 7.37 13.52 16.41
N TRP A 363 8.57 14.02 16.77
CA TRP A 363 9.83 13.65 16.12
C TRP A 363 10.14 12.16 16.30
N GLU A 364 9.85 11.62 17.48
CA GLU A 364 10.11 10.22 17.85
C GLU A 364 9.35 9.26 16.92
N ARG A 365 8.09 9.55 16.59
CA ARG A 365 7.31 8.76 15.64
C ARG A 365 7.89 8.81 14.23
N GLY A 366 8.31 9.98 13.76
CA GLY A 366 8.98 10.12 12.45
C GLY A 366 10.32 9.39 12.40
N SER A 367 11.10 9.47 13.47
CA SER A 367 12.36 8.71 13.62
C SER A 367 12.12 7.20 13.64
N TYR A 368 11.02 6.75 14.24
CA TYR A 368 10.67 5.34 14.30
C TYR A 368 10.33 4.79 12.90
N TYR A 369 9.57 5.52 12.07
CA TYR A 369 9.31 5.16 10.67
C TYR A 369 10.62 5.04 9.86
N SER A 370 11.45 6.07 9.89
CA SER A 370 12.71 6.09 9.12
C SER A 370 13.68 5.00 9.56
N ARG A 371 13.82 4.76 10.87
CA ARG A 371 14.64 3.66 11.40
C ARG A 371 14.15 2.32 10.88
N ASN A 372 12.83 2.09 10.81
CA ASN A 372 12.31 0.81 10.36
C ASN A 372 12.51 0.55 8.88
N ILE A 373 12.32 1.59 8.06
CA ILE A 373 12.61 1.53 6.62
C ILE A 373 14.08 1.14 6.39
N LEU A 374 15.02 1.70 7.18
CA LEU A 374 16.46 1.43 7.06
C LEU A 374 16.91 0.08 7.68
N MET A 375 16.06 -0.58 8.47
CA MET A 375 16.39 -1.86 9.10
C MET A 375 16.15 -3.07 8.18
N VAL A 376 15.41 -2.90 7.07
CA VAL A 376 15.29 -3.94 6.03
C VAL A 376 16.53 -3.89 5.17
N ARG A 377 17.31 -4.97 5.17
CA ARG A 377 18.54 -5.10 4.39
C ARG A 377 18.43 -6.22 3.39
#